data_AF-A0A7L4NYU9-F1
#
_entry.id   AF-A0A7L4NYU9-F1
#
_cell.length_a   1.000
_cell.length_b   1.000
_cell.length_c   1.000
_cell.angle_alpha   90.00
_cell.angle_beta   90.00
_cell.angle_gamma   90.00
#
_symmetry.space_group_name_H-M   'P 1'
#
loop_
_entity.id
_entity.type
_entity.pdbx_description
1 polymer ?
#
loop_
_entity_poly.entity_id
_entity_poly.type
_entity_poly.pdbx_seq_one_letter_code
_entity_poly.pdbx_strand_id
1 'polypeptide(L)'
;MAKTSTGILLIILGLIVLALPLAGLIAVSWLTGFALALLGIGLLIFGYGDTKESTALGVIEIILGIIAIIFGIGFIVSPALFAFVAGFLIYLAGIFLVIVGLIAIFAAAGARWNGVVTLIIGLIYLILGYFVSDPFYLGVLIGLWLLIVGIMNVLQKED
;
A
#
# COMPACT_ATOMS: atom_id res chain seq x y z
N MET A 1 8.75 27.44 -1.85
CA MET A 1 9.78 26.96 -0.88
C MET A 1 9.46 25.61 -0.22
N ALA A 2 8.25 25.40 0.33
CA ALA A 2 7.94 24.18 1.10
C ALA A 2 8.09 22.87 0.27
N LYS A 3 7.66 22.87 -1.00
CA LYS A 3 7.76 21.69 -1.89
C LYS A 3 9.21 21.26 -2.15
N THR A 4 10.11 22.23 -2.37
CA THR A 4 11.54 21.96 -2.56
C THR A 4 12.18 21.40 -1.29
N SER A 5 11.84 21.94 -0.11
CA SER A 5 12.33 21.42 1.17
C SER A 5 11.82 20.00 1.44
N THR A 6 10.54 19.72 1.19
CA THR A 6 9.97 18.37 1.30
C THR A 6 10.62 17.42 0.29
N GLY A 7 10.83 17.85 -0.95
CA GLY A 7 11.50 17.05 -1.98
C GLY A 7 12.93 16.66 -1.58
N ILE A 8 13.73 17.60 -1.06
CA ILE A 8 15.08 17.32 -0.56
C ILE A 8 15.05 16.32 0.61
N LEU A 9 14.13 16.49 1.56
CA LEU A 9 13.98 15.54 2.68
C LEU A 9 13.66 14.13 2.20
N LEU A 10 12.74 13.99 1.23
CA LEU A 10 12.37 12.70 0.65
C LEU A 10 13.54 12.04 -0.09
N ILE A 11 14.38 12.82 -0.78
CA ILE A 11 15.60 12.30 -1.41
C ILE A 11 16.56 11.75 -0.36
N ILE A 12 16.83 12.52 0.71
CA ILE A 12 17.71 12.09 1.80
C ILE A 12 17.19 10.81 2.44
N LEU A 13 15.89 10.79 2.78
CA LEU A 13 15.21 9.60 3.33
C LEU A 13 15.30 8.41 2.37
N GLY A 14 15.07 8.60 1.08
CA GLY A 14 15.19 7.55 0.07
C GLY A 14 16.60 6.97 0.00
N LEU A 15 17.64 7.82 0.02
CA LEU A 15 19.03 7.36 0.06
C LEU A 15 19.35 6.58 1.34
N ILE A 16 18.89 7.05 2.50
CA ILE A 16 19.08 6.34 3.78
C ILE A 16 18.39 4.98 3.75
N VAL A 17 17.15 4.91 3.27
CA VAL A 17 16.41 3.65 3.16
C VAL A 17 17.08 2.70 2.17
N LEU A 18 17.62 3.20 1.05
CA LEU A 18 18.36 2.34 0.11
C LEU A 18 19.68 1.82 0.69
N ALA A 19 20.36 2.62 1.52
CA ALA A 19 21.55 2.17 2.22
C ALA A 19 21.22 1.11 3.28
N LEU A 20 20.05 1.20 3.91
CA LEU A 20 19.57 0.28 4.96
C LEU A 20 18.12 -0.16 4.73
N PRO A 21 17.85 -1.04 3.73
CA PRO A 21 16.49 -1.38 3.31
C PRO A 21 15.61 -1.95 4.44
N LEU A 22 16.19 -2.81 5.28
CA LEU A 22 15.49 -3.41 6.41
C LEU A 22 15.11 -2.37 7.48
N ALA A 23 15.98 -1.40 7.75
CA ALA A 23 15.68 -0.33 8.71
C ALA A 23 14.56 0.59 8.19
N GLY A 24 14.59 0.91 6.90
CA GLY A 24 13.52 1.67 6.25
C GLY A 24 12.18 0.95 6.27
N LEU A 25 12.18 -0.36 5.99
CA LEU A 25 10.99 -1.19 6.12
C LEU A 25 10.43 -1.18 7.54
N ILE A 26 11.27 -1.36 8.56
CA ILE A 26 10.84 -1.35 9.97
C ILE A 26 10.14 -0.02 10.30
N ALA A 27 10.73 1.11 9.90
CA ALA A 27 10.16 2.42 10.14
C ALA A 27 8.77 2.56 9.49
N VAL A 28 8.62 2.17 8.22
CA VAL A 28 7.33 2.23 7.51
C VAL A 28 6.32 1.24 8.10
N SER A 29 6.77 0.06 8.51
CA SER A 29 5.94 -0.96 9.16
C SER A 29 5.36 -0.44 10.48
N TRP A 30 6.19 0.21 11.30
CA TRP A 30 5.76 0.80 12.56
C TRP A 30 4.78 1.95 12.36
N LEU A 31 5.09 2.87 11.44
CA LEU A 31 4.20 4.00 11.13
C LEU A 31 2.85 3.51 10.61
N THR A 32 2.87 2.54 9.67
CA THR A 32 1.64 1.97 9.11
C THR A 32 0.87 1.17 10.16
N GLY A 33 1.56 0.38 10.97
CA GLY A 33 0.94 -0.39 12.05
C GLY A 33 0.27 0.50 13.10
N PHE A 34 0.92 1.61 13.47
CA PHE A 34 0.34 2.59 14.38
C PHE A 34 -0.87 3.29 13.77
N ALA A 35 -0.77 3.75 12.52
CA ALA A 35 -1.89 4.36 11.81
C ALA A 35 -3.08 3.40 11.68
N LEU A 36 -2.83 2.12 11.40
CA LEU A 36 -3.86 1.10 11.27
C LEU A 36 -4.51 0.74 12.61
N ALA A 37 -3.73 0.72 13.70
CA ALA A 37 -4.28 0.54 15.04
C ALA A 37 -5.18 1.72 15.45
N LEU A 38 -4.78 2.96 15.16
CA LEU A 38 -5.61 4.14 15.41
C LEU A 38 -6.90 4.13 14.57
N LEU A 39 -6.81 3.74 13.29
CA LEU A 39 -7.98 3.52 12.45
C LEU A 39 -8.93 2.51 13.10
N GLY A 40 -8.39 1.39 13.59
CA GLY A 40 -9.20 0.36 14.22
C GLY A 40 -9.89 0.84 15.50
N ILE A 41 -9.22 1.65 16.32
CA ILE A 41 -9.84 2.31 17.48
C ILE A 41 -10.97 3.24 17.03
N GLY A 42 -10.76 4.02 15.96
CA GLY A 42 -11.79 4.88 15.39
C GLY A 42 -13.03 4.09 14.95
N LEU A 43 -12.84 2.98 14.23
CA LEU A 43 -13.92 2.10 13.78
C LEU A 43 -14.67 1.45 14.95
N LEU A 44 -14.00 1.10 16.06
CA LEU A 44 -14.68 0.62 17.25
C LEU A 44 -15.60 1.67 17.88
N ILE A 45 -15.15 2.94 17.90
CA ILE A 45 -15.93 4.05 18.44
C ILE A 45 -17.15 4.33 17.56
N PHE A 46 -16.96 4.42 16.24
CA PHE A 46 -18.06 4.62 15.29
C PHE A 46 -19.04 3.45 15.31
N GLY A 47 -18.54 2.21 15.30
CA GLY A 47 -19.40 1.04 15.28
C GLY A 47 -20.31 0.92 16.51
N TYR A 48 -19.84 1.36 17.68
CA TYR A 48 -20.71 1.45 18.86
C TYR A 48 -21.78 2.53 18.75
N GLY A 49 -21.46 3.68 18.13
CA GLY A 49 -22.42 4.74 17.83
C GLY A 49 -23.48 4.27 16.84
N ASP A 50 -23.04 3.71 15.73
CA ASP A 50 -23.87 3.39 14.57
C ASP A 50 -24.73 2.14 14.79
N THR A 51 -24.40 1.29 15.77
CA THR A 51 -25.26 0.17 16.19
C THR A 51 -26.67 0.64 16.58
N LYS A 52 -26.81 1.90 17.02
CA LYS A 52 -28.10 2.51 17.39
C LYS A 52 -28.96 2.88 16.17
N GLU A 53 -28.34 3.21 15.04
CA GLU A 53 -29.04 3.59 13.80
C GLU A 53 -29.19 2.40 12.85
N SER A 54 -28.10 1.64 12.70
CA SER A 54 -28.02 0.43 11.89
C SER A 54 -27.12 -0.59 12.59
N THR A 55 -27.75 -1.58 13.22
CA THR A 55 -27.03 -2.67 13.87
C THR A 55 -26.10 -3.39 12.89
N ALA A 56 -26.48 -3.53 11.62
CA ALA A 56 -25.64 -4.17 10.61
C ALA A 56 -24.36 -3.38 10.34
N LEU A 57 -24.47 -2.06 10.18
CA LEU A 57 -23.30 -1.20 9.92
C LEU A 57 -22.39 -1.16 11.14
N GLY A 58 -22.96 -0.96 12.34
CA GLY A 58 -22.19 -0.93 13.59
C GLY A 58 -21.42 -2.23 13.84
N VAL A 59 -22.00 -3.40 13.56
CA VAL A 59 -21.31 -4.69 13.69
C VAL A 59 -20.16 -4.82 12.68
N ILE A 60 -20.34 -4.37 11.43
CA ILE A 60 -19.27 -4.40 10.42
C ILE A 60 -18.09 -3.53 10.86
N GLU A 61 -18.36 -2.31 11.33
CA GLU A 61 -17.32 -1.39 11.80
C GLU A 61 -16.55 -1.95 13.00
N ILE A 62 -17.25 -2.56 13.96
CA ILE A 62 -16.61 -3.21 15.11
C ILE A 62 -15.68 -4.34 14.64
N ILE A 63 -16.14 -5.21 13.73
CA ILE A 63 -15.33 -6.33 13.22
C ILE A 63 -14.10 -5.80 12.47
N LEU A 64 -14.29 -4.82 11.58
CA LEU A 64 -13.19 -4.19 10.84
C LEU A 64 -12.21 -3.49 11.79
N GLY A 65 -12.71 -2.86 12.86
CA GLY A 65 -11.89 -2.22 13.89
C GLY A 65 -10.99 -3.20 14.63
N ILE A 66 -11.54 -4.35 15.04
CA ILE A 66 -10.76 -5.44 15.67
C ILE A 66 -9.69 -5.96 14.72
N ILE A 67 -10.04 -6.23 13.46
CA ILE A 67 -9.10 -6.72 12.44
C ILE A 67 -7.97 -5.69 12.24
N ALA A 68 -8.32 -4.41 12.10
CA ALA A 68 -7.35 -3.33 11.92
C ALA A 68 -6.37 -3.23 13.11
N ILE A 69 -6.85 -3.36 14.35
CA ILE A 69 -5.97 -3.37 15.53
C ILE A 69 -5.03 -4.58 15.51
N ILE A 70 -5.54 -5.78 15.20
CA ILE A 70 -4.73 -7.00 15.15
C ILE A 70 -3.61 -6.87 14.11
N PHE A 71 -3.94 -6.44 12.88
CA PHE A 71 -2.93 -6.22 11.84
C PHE A 71 -2.01 -5.06 12.18
N GLY A 72 -2.52 -3.98 12.76
CA GLY A 72 -1.74 -2.81 13.17
C GLY A 72 -0.66 -3.17 14.17
N ILE A 73 -1.03 -3.88 15.24
CA ILE A 73 -0.08 -4.41 16.22
C ILE A 73 0.85 -5.44 15.57
N GLY A 74 0.30 -6.31 14.71
CA GLY A 74 1.06 -7.32 13.97
C GLY A 74 2.19 -6.70 13.13
N PHE A 75 1.96 -5.57 12.46
CA PHE A 75 2.97 -4.85 11.69
C PHE A 75 4.04 -4.20 12.57
N ILE A 76 3.69 -3.76 13.77
CA ILE A 76 4.67 -3.21 14.72
C ILE A 76 5.61 -4.31 15.22
N VAL A 77 5.05 -5.47 15.56
CA VAL A 77 5.79 -6.61 16.12
C VAL A 77 6.60 -7.34 15.04
N SER A 78 6.06 -7.48 13.83
CA SER A 78 6.67 -8.24 12.74
C SER A 78 6.67 -7.45 11.42
N PRO A 79 7.79 -6.81 11.07
CA PRO A 79 7.98 -6.20 9.74
C PRO A 79 7.86 -7.21 8.60
N ALA A 80 8.13 -8.50 8.87
CA ALA A 80 7.92 -9.56 7.90
C ALA A 80 6.42 -9.80 7.60
N LEU A 81 5.55 -9.65 8.61
CA LEU A 81 4.10 -9.72 8.40
C LEU A 81 3.63 -8.55 7.52
N PHE A 82 4.17 -7.36 7.72
CA PHE A 82 3.89 -6.21 6.85
C PHE A 82 4.31 -6.47 5.40
N ALA A 83 5.53 -7.00 5.19
CA ALA A 83 6.00 -7.36 3.85
C ALA A 83 5.15 -8.43 3.18
N PHE A 84 4.78 -9.48 3.94
CA PHE A 84 3.87 -10.52 3.46
C PHE A 84 2.51 -9.95 3.04
N VAL A 85 1.88 -9.11 3.88
CA VAL A 85 0.57 -8.53 3.55
C VAL A 85 0.69 -7.57 2.36
N ALA A 86 1.74 -6.76 2.27
CA ALA A 86 1.98 -5.90 1.11
C ALA A 86 2.14 -6.72 -0.18
N GLY A 87 2.96 -7.78 -0.15
CA GLY A 87 3.13 -8.70 -1.27
C GLY A 87 1.83 -9.40 -1.67
N PHE A 88 1.06 -9.87 -0.68
CA PHE A 88 -0.26 -10.48 -0.89
C PHE A 88 -1.26 -9.52 -1.55
N LEU A 89 -1.31 -8.25 -1.11
CA LEU A 89 -2.17 -7.23 -1.71
C LEU A 89 -1.78 -6.92 -3.16
N ILE A 90 -0.48 -6.82 -3.45
CA ILE A 90 0.03 -6.63 -4.82
C ILE A 90 -0.34 -7.84 -5.70
N TYR A 91 -0.16 -9.06 -5.18
CA TYR A 91 -0.53 -10.28 -5.88
C TYR A 91 -2.02 -10.34 -6.19
N LEU A 92 -2.87 -10.00 -5.21
CA LEU A 92 -4.32 -9.95 -5.37
C LEU A 92 -4.74 -8.89 -6.40
N ALA A 93 -4.14 -7.70 -6.36
CA ALA A 93 -4.35 -6.67 -7.37
C ALA A 93 -3.94 -7.15 -8.77
N GLY A 94 -2.83 -7.91 -8.88
CA GLY A 94 -2.40 -8.54 -10.12
C GLY A 94 -3.44 -9.52 -10.68
N ILE A 95 -4.04 -10.36 -9.82
CA ILE A 95 -5.12 -11.28 -10.22
C ILE A 95 -6.31 -10.49 -10.77
N PHE A 96 -6.77 -9.46 -10.05
CA PHE A 96 -7.89 -8.64 -10.51
C PHE A 96 -7.60 -7.96 -11.85
N LEU A 97 -6.38 -7.44 -12.04
CA LEU A 97 -5.96 -6.84 -13.31
C LEU A 97 -5.93 -7.86 -14.44
N VAL A 98 -5.47 -9.09 -14.20
CA VAL A 98 -5.53 -10.17 -15.18
C VAL A 98 -6.98 -10.46 -15.58
N ILE A 99 -7.88 -10.62 -14.60
CA ILE A 99 -9.30 -10.88 -14.87
C ILE A 99 -9.92 -9.74 -15.69
N VAL A 100 -9.73 -8.49 -15.27
CA VAL A 100 -10.26 -7.30 -15.97
C VAL A 100 -9.66 -7.18 -17.37
N GLY A 101 -8.36 -7.44 -17.53
CA GLY A 101 -7.68 -7.44 -18.82
C GLY A 101 -8.25 -8.48 -19.79
N LEU A 102 -8.48 -9.71 -19.31
CA LEU A 102 -9.11 -10.77 -20.10
C LEU A 102 -10.53 -10.38 -20.51
N ILE A 103 -11.35 -9.88 -19.58
CA ILE A 103 -12.71 -9.41 -19.88
C ILE A 103 -12.67 -8.33 -20.96
N ALA A 104 -11.79 -7.33 -20.84
CA ALA A 104 -11.66 -6.26 -21.82
C ALA A 104 -11.23 -6.76 -23.21
N ILE A 105 -10.39 -7.79 -23.29
CA ILE A 105 -9.97 -8.38 -24.58
C ILE A 105 -11.13 -9.12 -25.27
N PHE A 106 -11.92 -9.88 -24.51
CA PHE A 106 -12.96 -10.74 -25.07
C PHE A 106 -14.34 -10.08 -25.18
N ALA A 107 -14.65 -9.09 -24.33
CA ALA A 107 -15.96 -8.44 -24.28
C ALA A 107 -16.02 -7.08 -24.97
N ALA A 108 -14.90 -6.38 -25.19
CA ALA A 108 -14.94 -5.01 -25.72
C ALA A 108 -14.80 -4.95 -27.25
N ALA A 109 -15.85 -4.49 -27.94
CA ALA A 109 -15.88 -4.22 -29.38
C ALA A 109 -15.07 -2.95 -29.81
N GLY A 110 -13.94 -2.67 -29.16
CA GLY A 110 -13.10 -1.50 -29.50
C GLY A 110 -11.97 -1.16 -28.52
N ALA A 111 -12.02 -1.66 -27.27
CA ALA A 111 -11.01 -1.38 -26.24
C ALA A 111 -10.00 -2.52 -26.04
N ARG A 112 -9.83 -3.40 -27.05
CA ARG A 112 -9.03 -4.62 -26.95
C ARG A 112 -7.57 -4.35 -26.56
N TRP A 113 -7.00 -3.23 -27.04
CA TRP A 113 -5.63 -2.85 -26.71
C TRP A 113 -5.45 -2.42 -25.24
N ASN A 114 -6.43 -1.71 -24.67
CA ASN A 114 -6.42 -1.40 -23.24
C ASN A 114 -6.46 -2.68 -22.42
N GLY A 115 -7.26 -3.67 -22.84
CA GLY A 115 -7.29 -4.98 -22.18
C GLY A 115 -5.94 -5.71 -22.19
N VAL A 116 -5.20 -5.66 -23.31
CA VAL A 116 -3.84 -6.23 -23.40
C VAL A 116 -2.87 -5.50 -22.46
N VAL A 117 -2.90 -4.17 -22.42
CA VAL A 117 -2.05 -3.39 -21.51
C VAL A 117 -2.38 -3.72 -20.05
N THR A 118 -3.66 -3.78 -19.68
CA THR A 118 -4.10 -4.15 -18.33
C THR A 118 -3.66 -5.58 -17.96
N LEU A 119 -3.76 -6.53 -18.89
CA LEU A 119 -3.30 -7.91 -18.69
C LEU A 119 -1.80 -7.96 -18.42
N ILE A 120 -0.98 -7.26 -19.23
CA ILE A 120 0.47 -7.22 -19.05
C ILE A 120 0.83 -6.61 -17.69
N ILE A 121 0.18 -5.51 -17.30
CA ILE A 121 0.38 -4.90 -15.98
C ILE A 121 -0.01 -5.89 -14.88
N GLY A 122 -1.13 -6.61 -15.02
CA GLY A 122 -1.54 -7.64 -14.08
C GLY A 122 -0.51 -8.74 -13.89
N LEU A 123 0.06 -9.25 -14.99
CA LEU A 123 1.14 -10.25 -14.94
C LEU A 123 2.40 -9.71 -14.27
N ILE A 124 2.78 -8.45 -14.53
CA ILE A 124 3.89 -7.79 -13.82
C ILE A 124 3.61 -7.74 -12.32
N TYR A 125 2.39 -7.39 -11.91
CA TYR A 125 2.00 -7.35 -10.50
C TYR A 125 2.10 -8.74 -9.83
N LEU A 126 1.73 -9.82 -10.52
CA LEU A 126 1.90 -11.18 -9.97
C LEU A 126 3.37 -11.49 -9.67
N ILE A 127 4.27 -11.10 -10.57
CA ILE A 127 5.72 -11.27 -10.39
C ILE A 127 6.22 -10.39 -9.25
N LEU A 128 5.83 -9.10 -9.23
CA LEU A 128 6.23 -8.17 -8.18
C LEU A 128 5.74 -8.59 -6.80
N GLY A 129 4.51 -9.12 -6.68
CA GLY A 129 3.97 -9.59 -5.41
C GLY A 129 4.84 -10.69 -4.78
N TYR A 130 5.41 -11.57 -5.59
CA TYR A 130 6.36 -12.58 -5.12
C TYR A 130 7.66 -11.94 -4.58
N PHE A 131 8.27 -11.02 -5.31
CA PHE A 131 9.50 -10.35 -4.88
C PHE A 131 9.29 -9.47 -3.64
N VAL A 132 8.19 -8.73 -3.59
CA VAL A 132 7.86 -7.79 -2.51
C VAL A 132 7.51 -8.51 -1.20
N SER A 133 7.12 -9.79 -1.26
CA SER A 133 6.91 -10.60 -0.07
C SER A 133 8.19 -10.80 0.75
N ASP A 134 9.36 -10.63 0.13
CA ASP A 134 10.63 -10.58 0.84
C ASP A 134 10.87 -9.16 1.40
N PRO A 135 11.08 -9.02 2.74
CA PRO A 135 11.30 -7.75 3.42
C PRO A 135 12.38 -6.86 2.80
N PHE A 136 13.46 -7.45 2.30
CA PHE A 136 14.57 -6.69 1.74
C PHE A 136 14.14 -5.95 0.47
N TYR A 137 13.49 -6.63 -0.47
CA TYR A 137 13.06 -6.03 -1.73
C TYR A 137 11.96 -4.99 -1.54
N LEU A 138 11.04 -5.19 -0.58
CA LEU A 138 10.07 -4.16 -0.23
C LEU A 138 10.75 -2.92 0.35
N GLY A 139 11.75 -3.08 1.20
CA GLY A 139 12.56 -1.97 1.72
C GLY A 139 13.25 -1.18 0.60
N VAL A 140 13.83 -1.88 -0.39
CA VAL A 140 14.43 -1.24 -1.58
C VAL A 140 13.37 -0.48 -2.37
N LEU A 141 12.20 -1.08 -2.59
CA LEU A 141 11.11 -0.45 -3.33
C LEU A 141 10.61 0.83 -2.64
N ILE A 142 10.48 0.81 -1.30
CA ILE A 142 10.17 2.00 -0.50
C ILE A 142 11.23 3.09 -0.69
N GLY A 143 12.51 2.73 -0.63
CA GLY A 143 13.61 3.68 -0.83
C GLY A 143 13.62 4.31 -2.22
N LEU A 144 13.46 3.50 -3.27
CA LEU A 144 13.31 3.96 -4.65
C LEU A 144 12.10 4.88 -4.82
N TRP A 145 10.97 4.51 -4.22
CA TRP A 145 9.75 5.32 -4.26
C TRP A 145 9.99 6.70 -3.65
N LEU A 146 10.58 6.77 -2.46
CA LEU A 146 10.91 8.03 -1.78
C LEU A 146 11.86 8.90 -2.63
N LEU A 147 12.86 8.30 -3.28
CA LEU A 147 13.73 9.02 -4.21
C LEU A 147 12.98 9.61 -5.39
N ILE A 148 12.16 8.80 -6.07
CA ILE A 148 11.41 9.22 -7.26
C ILE A 148 10.46 10.36 -6.88
N VAL A 149 9.70 10.20 -5.79
CA VAL A 149 8.78 11.24 -5.30
C VAL A 149 9.53 12.49 -4.87
N GLY A 150 10.69 12.35 -4.23
CA GLY A 150 11.55 13.48 -3.85
C GLY A 150 12.05 14.26 -5.06
N ILE A 151 12.57 13.58 -6.08
CA ILE A 151 13.03 14.20 -7.34
C ILE A 151 11.88 14.90 -8.06
N MET A 152 10.72 14.25 -8.19
CA MET A 152 9.54 14.85 -8.81
C MET A 152 9.10 16.14 -8.10
N ASN A 153 9.09 16.15 -6.75
CA ASN A 153 8.73 17.34 -5.99
C ASN A 153 9.72 18.50 -6.14
N VAL A 154 11.01 18.21 -6.32
CA VAL A 154 12.03 19.24 -6.59
C VAL A 154 11.88 19.81 -8.00
N LEU A 155 11.54 18.96 -8.97
CA LEU A 155 11.41 19.36 -10.39
C LEU A 155 10.07 20.04 -10.73
N GLN A 156 9.04 19.85 -9.91
CA GLN A 156 7.76 20.56 -10.07
C GLN A 156 7.97 22.06 -9.88
N LYS A 157 7.78 22.82 -10.95
CA LYS A 157 7.79 24.28 -10.94
C LYS A 157 6.56 24.78 -10.16
N GLU A 158 6.75 25.83 -9.36
CA GLU A 158 5.63 26.55 -8.73
C GLU A 158 4.88 27.29 -9.86
N ASP A 159 3.79 26.69 -10.34
CA ASP A 159 2.75 27.41 -11.10
C ASP A 159 1.80 28.12 -10.13
#